data_AF-A0A658IKR4-F1
#
_entry.id   AF-A0A658IKR4-F1
#
_cell.length_a   1.000
_cell.length_b   1.000
_cell.length_c   1.000
_cell.angle_alpha   90.00
_cell.angle_beta   90.00
_cell.angle_gamma   90.00
#
_symmetry.space_group_name_H-M   'P 1'
#
loop_
_entity.id
_entity.type
_entity.pdbx_description
1 polymer ?
#
loop_
_entity_poly.entity_id
_entity_poly.type
_entity_poly.pdbx_seq_one_letter_code
_entity_poly.pdbx_strand_id
1 'polypeptide(L)'
;MTFEKLLEEYFFARLLRPDTQDCYRTAVNQFTHWRNVLPAEVTLHMVLEWRSYLLNVRGIKPVSWNHYMRHMRALYNFAIEQGLLEQFINPFHKTSLRESRKKKKNLSREQILASRKILNHFIEQENTQRGYRSPFYPAWFWLTVVETFNYT
;
A
#
# COMPACT_ATOMS: atom_id res chain seq x y z
N MET A 1 24.10 -2.29 -16.35
CA MET A 1 23.49 -2.66 -15.05
C MET A 1 21.98 -2.80 -15.24
N THR A 2 21.35 -3.92 -14.87
CA THR A 2 19.87 -4.07 -14.89
C THR A 2 19.26 -3.74 -13.53
N PHE A 3 17.92 -3.65 -13.46
CA PHE A 3 17.21 -3.44 -12.20
C PHE A 3 17.37 -4.60 -11.23
N GLU A 4 17.37 -5.84 -11.73
CA GLU A 4 17.58 -7.06 -10.93
C GLU A 4 18.96 -7.03 -10.29
N LYS A 5 20.00 -6.74 -11.10
CA LYS A 5 21.36 -6.66 -10.58
C LYS A 5 21.51 -5.53 -9.57
N LEU A 6 20.87 -4.39 -9.79
CA LEU A 6 20.90 -3.29 -8.83
C LEU A 6 20.21 -3.66 -7.49
N LEU A 7 19.10 -4.40 -7.54
CA LEU A 7 18.45 -4.92 -6.34
C LEU A 7 19.33 -5.92 -5.60
N GLU A 8 20.01 -6.82 -6.32
CA GLU A 8 20.96 -7.77 -5.73
C GLU A 8 22.09 -7.06 -4.97
N GLU A 9 22.75 -6.08 -5.61
CA GLU A 9 23.80 -5.29 -4.96
C GLU A 9 23.28 -4.56 -3.72
N TYR A 10 22.08 -3.98 -3.81
CA TYR A 10 21.46 -3.27 -2.69
C TYR A 10 21.11 -4.19 -1.52
N PHE A 11 20.53 -5.36 -1.79
CA PHE A 11 20.16 -6.33 -0.75
C PHE A 11 21.38 -6.97 -0.12
N PHE A 12 22.41 -7.27 -0.91
CA PHE A 12 23.69 -7.74 -0.43
C PHE A 12 24.33 -6.72 0.52
N ALA A 13 24.33 -5.44 0.16
CA ALA A 13 24.94 -4.38 0.98
C ALA A 13 24.15 -4.05 2.28
N ARG A 14 22.82 -4.22 2.30
CA ARG A 14 21.96 -3.75 3.41
C ARG A 14 21.37 -4.85 4.30
N LEU A 15 21.52 -6.14 3.95
CA LEU A 15 21.01 -7.30 4.70
C LEU A 15 19.56 -7.10 5.19
N LEU A 16 18.66 -6.73 4.27
CA LEU A 16 17.26 -6.44 4.58
C LEU A 16 16.46 -7.72 4.84
N ARG A 17 15.46 -7.64 5.73
CA ARG A 17 14.46 -8.71 5.93
C ARG A 17 13.75 -9.06 4.60
N PRO A 18 13.36 -10.33 4.38
CA PRO A 18 12.66 -10.75 3.16
C PRO A 18 11.47 -9.86 2.78
N ASP A 19 10.55 -9.58 3.72
CA ASP A 19 9.38 -8.74 3.47
C ASP A 19 9.75 -7.31 3.01
N THR A 20 10.86 -6.78 3.51
CA THR A 20 11.37 -5.48 3.08
C THR A 20 11.92 -5.56 1.67
N GLN A 21 12.63 -6.64 1.31
CA GLN A 21 13.12 -6.88 -0.05
C GLN A 21 11.94 -6.95 -1.05
N ASP A 22 10.84 -7.59 -0.66
CA ASP A 22 9.64 -7.68 -1.49
C ASP A 22 9.01 -6.31 -1.78
N CYS A 23 9.09 -5.36 -0.84
CA CYS A 23 8.64 -4.00 -1.08
C CYS A 23 9.48 -3.29 -2.17
N TYR A 24 10.81 -3.51 -2.17
CA TYR A 24 11.69 -2.98 -3.23
C TYR A 24 11.43 -3.66 -4.57
N ARG A 25 11.33 -5.00 -4.59
CA ARG A 25 10.97 -5.75 -5.80
C ARG A 25 9.64 -5.27 -6.37
N THR A 26 8.65 -5.06 -5.52
CA THR A 26 7.34 -4.55 -5.93
C THR A 26 7.46 -3.17 -6.57
N ALA A 27 8.19 -2.24 -5.95
CA ALA A 27 8.37 -0.89 -6.50
C ALA A 27 9.08 -0.90 -7.87
N VAL A 28 10.14 -1.69 -8.00
CA VAL A 28 10.88 -1.88 -9.26
C VAL A 28 9.98 -2.52 -10.32
N ASN A 29 9.31 -3.61 -10.00
CA ASN A 29 8.41 -4.31 -10.93
C ASN A 29 7.27 -3.42 -11.43
N GLN A 30 6.69 -2.57 -10.57
CA GLN A 30 5.65 -1.64 -11.00
C GLN A 30 6.17 -0.58 -11.98
N PHE A 31 7.44 -0.19 -11.88
CA PHE A 31 8.08 0.73 -12.80
C PHE A 31 8.46 0.05 -14.11
N THR A 32 9.16 -1.08 -14.05
CA THR A 32 9.64 -1.81 -15.23
C THR A 32 8.49 -2.38 -16.07
N HIS A 33 7.38 -2.74 -15.43
CA HIS A 33 6.16 -3.14 -16.13
C HIS A 33 5.50 -1.98 -16.89
N TRP A 34 5.63 -0.75 -16.40
CA TRP A 34 5.15 0.43 -17.12
C TRP A 34 6.08 0.81 -18.28
N ARG A 35 7.40 0.70 -18.07
CA ARG A 35 8.39 1.03 -19.09
C ARG A 35 9.66 0.19 -18.93
N ASN A 36 10.05 -0.48 -20.02
CA ASN A 36 11.25 -1.29 -20.06
C ASN A 36 12.48 -0.42 -20.43
N VAL A 37 13.16 0.12 -19.41
CA VAL A 37 14.39 0.92 -19.54
C VAL A 37 15.42 0.45 -18.53
N LEU A 38 16.69 0.71 -18.79
CA LEU A 38 17.75 0.46 -17.82
C LEU A 38 17.70 1.48 -16.68
N PRO A 39 18.18 1.13 -15.47
CA PRO A 39 18.22 2.04 -14.34
C PRO A 39 18.88 3.39 -14.63
N ALA A 40 19.95 3.40 -15.44
CA ALA A 40 20.72 4.60 -15.79
C ALA A 40 20.00 5.54 -16.78
N GLU A 41 18.97 5.04 -17.48
CA GLU A 41 18.19 5.81 -18.46
C GLU A 41 17.00 6.52 -17.82
N VAL A 42 16.74 6.27 -16.53
CA VAL A 42 15.56 6.80 -15.84
C VAL A 42 15.73 8.29 -15.58
N THR A 43 14.88 9.09 -16.23
CA THR A 43 14.84 10.54 -16.05
C THR A 43 13.73 10.95 -15.08
N LEU A 44 13.85 12.15 -14.49
CA LEU A 44 12.76 12.75 -13.70
C LEU A 44 11.46 12.87 -14.52
N HIS A 45 11.56 13.18 -15.82
CA HIS A 45 10.39 13.28 -16.69
C HIS A 45 9.62 11.96 -16.76
N MET A 46 10.32 10.83 -16.98
CA MET A 46 9.71 9.50 -16.96
C MET A 46 9.03 9.18 -15.62
N VAL A 47 9.63 9.59 -14.49
CA VAL A 47 9.02 9.41 -13.16
C VAL A 47 7.71 10.20 -13.04
N LEU A 48 7.64 11.41 -13.59
CA LEU A 48 6.42 12.23 -13.60
C LEU A 48 5.35 11.70 -14.55
N GLU A 49 5.74 11.17 -15.71
CA GLU A 49 4.84 10.45 -16.62
C GLU A 49 4.25 9.22 -15.93
N TRP A 50 5.10 8.42 -15.27
CA TRP A 50 4.67 7.25 -14.51
C TRP A 50 3.69 7.64 -13.40
N ARG A 51 3.96 8.73 -12.68
CA ARG A 51 3.03 9.26 -11.67
C ARG A 51 1.67 9.58 -12.29
N SER A 52 1.65 10.30 -13.41
CA SER A 52 0.41 10.65 -14.11
C SER A 52 -0.37 9.39 -14.52
N TYR A 53 0.33 8.40 -15.10
CA TYR A 53 -0.26 7.12 -15.47
C TYR A 53 -0.87 6.38 -14.28
N LEU A 54 -0.13 6.22 -13.17
CA LEU A 54 -0.62 5.47 -12.02
C LEU A 54 -1.83 6.12 -11.35
N LEU A 55 -1.85 7.45 -11.26
CA LEU A 55 -2.95 8.17 -10.59
C LEU A 55 -4.18 8.30 -11.50
N ASN A 56 -3.98 8.68 -12.76
CA ASN A 56 -5.08 9.07 -13.65
C ASN A 56 -5.61 7.91 -14.49
N VAL A 57 -4.75 6.93 -14.83
CA VAL A 57 -5.15 5.77 -15.66
C VAL A 57 -5.44 4.56 -14.79
N ARG A 58 -4.53 4.21 -13.86
CA ARG A 58 -4.71 3.04 -12.99
C ARG A 58 -5.50 3.32 -11.71
N GLY A 59 -5.78 4.58 -11.39
CA GLY A 59 -6.55 4.96 -10.21
C GLY A 59 -5.88 4.57 -8.88
N ILE A 60 -4.56 4.43 -8.85
CA ILE A 60 -3.82 4.05 -7.65
C ILE A 60 -3.84 5.20 -6.64
N LYS A 61 -3.97 4.87 -5.36
CA LYS A 61 -3.98 5.88 -4.28
C LYS A 61 -2.59 6.53 -4.11
N PRO A 62 -2.53 7.84 -3.74
CA PRO A 62 -1.27 8.53 -3.48
C PRO A 62 -0.34 7.85 -2.45
N VAL A 63 -0.92 7.11 -1.50
CA VAL A 63 -0.14 6.35 -0.51
C VAL A 63 0.69 5.21 -1.14
N SER A 64 0.16 4.55 -2.17
CA SER A 64 0.89 3.49 -2.89
C SER A 64 1.98 4.09 -3.77
N TRP A 65 1.71 5.24 -4.39
CA TRP A 65 2.75 6.02 -5.08
C TRP A 65 3.91 6.37 -4.13
N ASN A 66 3.59 6.92 -2.96
CA ASN A 66 4.60 7.27 -1.96
C ASN A 66 5.39 6.06 -1.46
N HIS A 67 4.73 4.91 -1.36
CA HIS A 67 5.40 3.64 -1.03
C HIS A 67 6.44 3.30 -2.11
N TYR A 68 6.08 3.30 -3.39
CA TYR A 68 7.03 3.05 -4.48
C TYR A 68 8.17 4.06 -4.49
N MET A 69 7.87 5.35 -4.34
CA MET A 69 8.87 6.42 -4.32
C MET A 69 9.86 6.28 -3.17
N ARG A 70 9.43 5.82 -1.99
CA ARG A 70 10.33 5.59 -0.86
C ARG A 70 11.41 4.57 -1.22
N HIS A 71 10.99 3.44 -1.80
CA HIS A 71 11.89 2.34 -2.16
C HIS A 71 12.76 2.70 -3.37
N MET A 72 12.18 3.25 -4.44
CA MET A 72 12.96 3.68 -5.61
C MET A 72 13.98 4.75 -5.25
N ARG A 73 13.61 5.75 -4.42
CA ARG A 73 14.55 6.78 -3.98
C ARG A 73 15.71 6.21 -3.17
N ALA A 74 15.43 5.31 -2.21
CA ALA A 74 16.48 4.70 -1.40
C ALA A 74 17.43 3.84 -2.25
N LEU A 75 16.88 3.08 -3.21
CA LEU A 75 17.65 2.27 -4.15
C LEU A 75 18.57 3.14 -5.02
N TYR A 76 18.04 4.22 -5.59
CA TYR A 76 18.83 5.13 -6.44
C TYR A 76 19.85 5.95 -5.64
N ASN A 77 19.55 6.36 -4.41
CA ASN A 77 20.54 7.03 -3.58
C ASN A 77 21.75 6.11 -3.34
N PHE A 78 21.51 4.85 -2.97
CA PHE A 78 22.58 3.86 -2.84
C PHE A 78 23.36 3.69 -4.14
N ALA A 79 22.66 3.54 -5.26
CA ALA A 79 23.29 3.30 -6.55
C ALA A 79 24.23 4.45 -6.96
N ILE A 80 23.80 5.70 -6.72
CA ILE A 80 24.58 6.91 -7.01
C ILE A 80 25.76 7.04 -6.03
N GLU A 81 25.53 6.82 -4.73
CA GLU A 81 26.57 6.86 -3.69
C GLU A 81 27.70 5.84 -3.94
N GLN A 82 27.37 4.67 -4.49
CA GLN A 82 28.33 3.62 -4.82
C GLN A 82 28.91 3.73 -6.25
N GLY A 83 28.53 4.75 -7.03
CA GLY A 83 28.98 4.91 -8.41
C GLY A 83 28.48 3.82 -9.38
N LEU A 84 27.39 3.12 -9.02
CA LEU A 84 26.77 2.08 -9.86
C LEU A 84 25.93 2.67 -11.00
N LEU A 85 25.55 3.96 -10.89
CA LEU A 85 24.87 4.72 -11.93
C LEU A 85 25.66 6.00 -12.22
N GLU A 86 25.72 6.36 -13.50
CA GLU A 86 26.43 7.56 -13.98
C GLU A 86 25.72 8.87 -13.61
N GLN A 87 24.42 8.78 -13.33
CA GLN A 87 23.59 9.93 -12.97
C GLN A 87 23.91 10.44 -11.56
N PHE A 88 24.21 11.73 -11.43
CA PHE A 88 24.49 12.36 -10.14
C PHE A 88 23.24 12.76 -9.34
N ILE A 89 22.09 12.85 -10.01
CA ILE A 89 20.82 13.30 -9.43
C ILE A 89 19.83 12.15 -9.42
N ASN A 90 19.22 11.89 -8.26
CA ASN A 90 18.19 10.88 -8.13
C ASN A 90 16.87 11.35 -8.78
N PRO A 91 16.35 10.66 -9.82
CA PRO A 91 15.13 11.06 -10.53
C PRO A 91 13.86 10.92 -9.69
N PHE A 92 13.90 10.17 -8.57
CA PHE A 92 12.79 10.01 -7.65
C PHE A 92 12.77 11.04 -6.52
N HIS A 93 13.72 11.97 -6.50
CA HIS A 93 13.81 12.98 -5.45
C HIS A 93 12.64 13.98 -5.50
N LYS A 94 12.08 14.34 -4.33
CA LYS A 94 10.95 15.29 -4.18
C LYS A 94 9.69 14.96 -4.99
N THR A 95 9.45 13.68 -5.28
CA THR A 95 8.26 13.23 -6.06
C THR A 95 7.07 12.77 -5.21
N SER A 96 7.21 12.75 -3.87
CA SER A 96 6.15 12.35 -2.94
C SER A 96 4.91 13.25 -3.03
N LEU A 97 3.75 12.66 -2.82
CA LEU A 97 2.45 13.33 -2.80
C LEU A 97 1.95 13.49 -1.37
N ARG A 98 1.08 14.49 -1.17
CA ARG A 98 0.37 14.67 0.09
C ARG A 98 -0.60 13.50 0.32
N GLU A 99 -0.44 12.80 1.43
CA GLU A 99 -1.36 11.72 1.80
C GLU A 99 -2.68 12.30 2.32
N SER A 100 -3.80 11.69 1.91
CA SER A 100 -5.08 11.91 2.56
C SER A 100 -5.00 11.45 4.02
N ARG A 101 -5.70 12.14 4.94
CA ARG A 101 -5.80 11.69 6.35
C ARG A 101 -6.21 10.22 6.39
N LYS A 102 -5.37 9.36 6.97
CA LYS A 102 -5.68 7.95 7.17
C LYS A 102 -6.93 7.86 8.04
N LYS A 103 -7.93 7.10 7.59
CA LYS A 103 -9.08 6.75 8.44
C LYS A 103 -8.55 5.93 9.61
N LYS A 104 -9.06 6.20 10.82
CA LYS A 104 -8.72 5.39 11.99
C LYS A 104 -9.15 3.95 11.71
N LYS A 105 -8.24 3.00 11.96
CA LYS A 105 -8.50 1.57 11.83
C LYS A 105 -9.24 1.00 13.05
N ASN A 106 -9.28 1.77 14.14
CA ASN A 106 -9.90 1.38 15.39
C ASN A 106 -11.27 2.05 15.48
N LEU A 107 -12.26 1.31 15.99
CA LEU A 107 -13.57 1.85 16.30
C LEU A 107 -13.53 2.57 17.65
N SER A 108 -14.22 3.71 17.75
CA SER A 108 -14.47 4.33 19.06
C SER A 108 -15.45 3.46 19.88
N ARG A 109 -15.45 3.64 21.20
CA ARG A 109 -16.41 2.97 22.09
C ARG A 109 -17.86 3.21 21.64
N GLU A 110 -18.18 4.43 21.21
CA GLU A 110 -19.49 4.80 20.69
C GLU A 110 -19.84 4.04 19.42
N GLN A 111 -18.88 3.88 18.50
CA GLN A 111 -19.07 3.11 17.27
C GLN A 111 -19.34 1.64 17.60
N ILE A 112 -18.62 1.04 18.55
CA ILE A 112 -18.82 -0.35 18.99
C ILE A 112 -20.22 -0.53 19.61
N LEU A 113 -20.64 0.40 20.47
CA LEU A 113 -21.98 0.38 21.05
C LEU A 113 -23.07 0.52 19.99
N ALA A 114 -22.85 1.35 18.96
CA ALA A 114 -23.76 1.49 17.84
C ALA A 114 -23.86 0.20 17.02
N SER A 115 -22.74 -0.46 16.69
CA SER A 115 -22.76 -1.75 15.99
C SER A 115 -23.49 -2.83 16.79
N ARG A 116 -23.26 -2.91 18.11
CA ARG A 116 -24.01 -3.84 19.00
C ARG A 116 -25.51 -3.62 18.92
N LYS A 117 -25.98 -2.37 18.97
CA LYS A 117 -27.41 -2.04 18.88
C LYS A 117 -27.99 -2.47 17.54
N ILE A 118 -27.30 -2.17 16.44
CA ILE A 118 -27.73 -2.54 15.08
C ILE A 118 -27.83 -4.07 14.93
N LEU A 119 -26.81 -4.81 15.41
CA LEU A 119 -26.80 -6.26 15.31
C LEU A 119 -27.89 -6.91 16.17
N ASN A 120 -28.11 -6.43 17.40
CA ASN A 120 -29.23 -6.91 18.22
C ASN A 120 -30.59 -6.67 17.56
N HIS A 121 -30.80 -5.49 16.96
CA HIS A 121 -32.02 -5.21 16.20
C HIS A 121 -32.21 -6.20 15.03
N PHE A 122 -31.15 -6.53 14.29
CA PHE A 122 -31.23 -7.51 13.22
C PHE A 122 -31.49 -8.93 13.73
N ILE A 123 -30.92 -9.33 14.87
CA ILE A 123 -31.21 -10.62 15.51
C ILE A 123 -32.70 -10.71 15.88
N GLU A 124 -33.25 -9.65 16.47
CA GLU A 124 -34.67 -9.59 16.82
C GLU A 124 -35.54 -9.74 15.56
N GLN A 125 -35.24 -9.03 14.48
CA GLN A 125 -35.98 -9.14 13.22
C GLN A 125 -35.88 -10.53 12.60
N GLU A 126 -34.68 -11.13 12.57
CA GLU A 126 -34.46 -12.49 12.06
C GLU A 126 -35.24 -13.55 12.85
N ASN A 127 -35.37 -13.37 14.17
CA ASN A 127 -36.10 -14.29 15.04
C ASN A 127 -37.62 -14.10 14.99
N THR A 128 -38.10 -12.88 14.77
CA THR A 128 -39.54 -12.55 14.83
C THR A 128 -40.22 -12.61 13.46
N GLN A 129 -39.50 -12.29 12.38
CA GLN A 129 -40.07 -12.23 11.03
C GLN A 129 -39.72 -13.49 10.25
N ARG A 130 -40.72 -14.35 10.02
CA ARG A 130 -40.54 -15.59 9.26
C ARG A 130 -40.04 -15.30 7.84
N GLY A 131 -38.85 -15.80 7.51
CA GLY A 131 -38.25 -15.66 6.19
C GLY A 131 -37.45 -14.37 5.97
N TYR A 132 -37.38 -13.48 6.96
CA TYR A 132 -36.52 -12.31 6.89
C TYR A 132 -35.03 -12.70 7.05
N ARG A 133 -34.16 -12.04 6.28
CA ARG A 133 -32.71 -12.13 6.40
C ARG A 133 -32.14 -10.73 6.44
N SER A 134 -31.43 -10.39 7.51
CA SER A 134 -30.80 -9.07 7.60
C SER A 134 -29.65 -8.93 6.60
N PRO A 135 -29.18 -7.70 6.32
CA PRO A 135 -27.95 -7.47 5.55
C PRO A 135 -26.71 -8.17 6.13
N PHE A 136 -26.76 -8.57 7.40
CA PHE A 136 -25.70 -9.28 8.11
C PHE A 136 -26.11 -10.70 8.50
N TYR A 137 -27.01 -11.35 7.75
CA TYR A 137 -27.47 -12.69 8.11
C TYR A 137 -26.32 -13.73 8.16
N PRO A 138 -26.22 -14.55 9.22
CA PRO A 138 -26.96 -14.45 10.48
C PRO A 138 -26.36 -13.38 11.41
N ALA A 139 -27.19 -12.45 11.88
CA ALA A 139 -26.70 -11.28 12.62
C ALA A 139 -26.03 -11.67 13.95
N TRP A 140 -26.46 -12.77 14.58
CA TRP A 140 -25.87 -13.26 15.83
C TRP A 140 -24.39 -13.62 15.67
N PHE A 141 -23.98 -14.16 14.52
CA PHE A 141 -22.59 -14.53 14.25
C PHE A 141 -21.69 -13.29 14.28
N TRP A 142 -22.13 -12.20 13.64
CA TRP A 142 -21.36 -10.96 13.61
C TRP A 142 -21.34 -10.26 14.97
N LEU A 143 -22.39 -10.39 15.77
CA LEU A 143 -22.36 -9.92 17.16
C LEU A 143 -21.29 -10.68 17.95
N THR A 144 -21.23 -12.00 17.83
CA THR A 144 -20.18 -12.82 18.48
C THR A 144 -18.78 -12.40 18.04
N VAL A 145 -18.57 -12.13 16.75
CA VAL A 145 -17.29 -11.64 16.22
C VAL A 145 -16.91 -10.30 16.86
N VAL A 146 -17.84 -9.34 16.90
CA VAL A 146 -17.60 -8.03 17.54
C VAL A 146 -17.27 -8.19 19.02
N GLU A 147 -17.99 -9.03 19.77
CA GLU A 147 -17.70 -9.26 21.19
C GLU A 147 -16.33 -9.92 21.40
N THR A 148 -15.97 -10.89 20.56
CA THR A 148 -14.69 -11.61 20.66
C THR A 148 -13.51 -10.67 20.45
N PHE A 149 -13.57 -9.79 19.44
CA PHE A 149 -12.48 -8.86 19.13
C PHE A 149 -12.52 -7.56 19.94
N ASN A 150 -13.59 -7.27 20.67
CA ASN A 150 -13.67 -6.03 21.47
C ASN A 150 -12.70 -6.01 22.66
N TYR A 151 -12.21 -7.18 23.09
CA TYR A 151 -11.34 -7.32 24.27
C TYR A 151 -9.91 -7.75 23.94
N THR A 152 -9.56 -7.81 22.66
CA THR A 152 -8.21 -8.15 22.14
C THR A 152 -7.56 -6.94 21.51
#